data_AF-A0A1L5KRF7-F1
#
_entry.id   AF-A0A1L5KRF7-F1
#
_cell.length_a   1.000
_cell.length_b   1.000
_cell.length_c   1.000
_cell.angle_alpha   90.00
_cell.angle_beta   90.00
_cell.angle_gamma   90.00
#
_symmetry.space_group_name_H-M   'P 1'
#
loop_
_entity.id
_entity.type
_entity.pdbx_description
1 polymer ?
#
loop_
_entity_poly.entity_id
_entity_poly.type
_entity_poly.pdbx_seq_one_letter_code
_entity_poly.pdbx_strand_id
1 'polypeptide(L)'
;MKKSINLLEGPILPSLSGLALPIMATSLIQMAYNLTDMIWIGRVGSSAVAAVGAAGMYMWLANGLATLAKMGGQVKVAQALGAEENKQAVSYAKSALQLGITLGLIYGILS
;
A
#
# COMPACT_ATOMS: atom_id res chain seq x y z
N MET A 1 13.70 -9.33 22.99
CA MET A 1 12.72 -8.44 22.32
C MET A 1 13.23 -7.01 22.41
N LYS A 2 13.96 -6.52 21.40
CA LYS A 2 14.39 -5.12 21.34
C LYS A 2 14.68 -4.74 19.89
N LYS A 3 14.07 -3.64 19.45
CA LYS A 3 14.58 -2.61 18.53
C LYS A 3 13.44 -2.08 17.67
N SER A 4 12.73 -1.09 18.21
CA SER A 4 12.37 0.06 17.39
C SER A 4 13.63 0.49 16.63
N ILE A 5 13.66 0.27 15.32
CA ILE A 5 14.76 0.77 14.49
C ILE A 5 14.58 2.29 14.46
N ASN A 6 15.40 2.98 15.24
CA ASN A 6 15.40 4.43 15.27
C ASN A 6 16.05 4.90 13.96
N LEU A 7 15.24 5.35 13.01
CA LEU A 7 15.72 5.83 11.70
C LEU A 7 16.44 7.19 11.81
N LEU A 8 16.42 7.81 13.00
CA LEU A 8 17.07 9.09 13.31
C LEU A 8 18.49 8.92 13.86
N GLU A 9 18.80 7.78 14.49
CA GLU A 9 20.10 7.54 15.12
C GLU A 9 20.76 6.24 14.61
N GLY A 10 21.77 6.40 13.75
CA GLY A 10 22.60 5.30 13.23
C GLY A 10 22.94 5.45 11.74
N PRO A 11 23.80 4.58 11.18
CA PRO A 11 24.13 4.61 9.76
C PRO A 11 22.88 4.33 8.91
N ILE A 12 22.51 5.29 8.07
CA ILE A 12 21.27 5.32 7.28
C ILE A 12 21.20 4.14 6.30
N LEU A 13 22.32 3.82 5.65
CA LEU A 13 22.42 2.76 4.64
C LEU A 13 21.98 1.36 5.13
N PRO A 14 22.50 0.80 6.23
CA PRO A 14 22.09 -0.52 6.72
C PRO A 14 20.65 -0.56 7.27
N SER A 15 20.17 0.54 7.86
CA SER A 15 18.79 0.61 8.35
C SER A 15 17.78 0.71 7.20
N LEU A 16 18.12 1.50 6.17
CA LEU A 16 17.32 1.64 4.97
C LEU A 16 17.30 0.35 4.16
N SER A 17 18.46 -0.30 3.95
CA SER A 17 18.52 -1.57 3.23
C SER A 17 17.83 -2.70 3.98
N GLY A 18 17.94 -2.74 5.32
CA GLY A 18 17.22 -3.71 6.17
C GLY A 18 15.69 -3.62 6.08
N LEU A 19 15.14 -2.45 5.75
CA LEU A 19 13.70 -2.26 5.52
C LEU A 19 13.32 -2.36 4.04
N ALA A 20 14.15 -1.84 3.15
CA ALA A 20 13.89 -1.82 1.71
C ALA A 20 13.94 -3.23 1.10
N LEU A 21 14.90 -4.09 1.49
CA LEU A 21 15.00 -5.46 0.98
C LEU A 21 13.71 -6.26 1.20
N PRO A 22 13.16 -6.34 2.44
CA PRO A 22 11.89 -7.02 2.67
C PRO A 22 10.74 -6.44 1.83
N ILE A 23 10.62 -5.12 1.77
CA ILE A 23 9.56 -4.45 0.99
C ILE A 23 9.68 -4.81 -0.49
N MET A 24 10.88 -4.73 -1.06
CA MET A 24 11.13 -5.10 -2.44
C MET A 24 10.81 -6.58 -2.71
N ALA A 25 11.20 -7.48 -1.81
CA ALA A 25 10.87 -8.90 -1.92
C ALA A 25 9.36 -9.13 -1.92
N THR A 26 8.60 -8.44 -1.04
CA THR A 26 7.14 -8.53 -1.05
C THR A 26 6.52 -8.03 -2.35
N SER A 27 7.02 -6.93 -2.92
CA SER A 27 6.57 -6.42 -4.21
C SER A 27 6.88 -7.38 -5.37
N LEU A 28 8.04 -8.05 -5.33
CA LEU A 28 8.42 -9.03 -6.35
C LEU A 28 7.48 -10.25 -6.33
N ILE A 29 7.16 -10.75 -5.14
CA ILE A 29 6.20 -11.85 -4.97
C ILE A 29 4.81 -11.43 -5.46
N GLN A 30 4.38 -10.21 -5.12
CA GLN A 30 3.11 -9.67 -5.57
C GLN A 30 3.05 -9.54 -7.10
N MET A 31 4.14 -9.13 -7.75
CA MET A 31 4.23 -9.09 -9.20
C MET A 31 4.16 -10.50 -9.82
N ALA A 32 4.88 -11.47 -9.25
CA ALA A 32 4.86 -12.86 -9.70
C ALA A 32 3.45 -13.48 -9.59
N TYR A 33 2.71 -13.12 -8.53
CA TYR A 33 1.32 -13.54 -8.35
C TYR A 33 0.42 -13.00 -9.47
N ASN A 34 0.45 -11.69 -9.74
CA ASN A 34 -0.33 -11.08 -10.82
C ASN A 34 0.00 -11.69 -12.19
N LEU A 35 1.28 -11.96 -12.46
CA LEU A 35 1.71 -12.60 -13.71
C LEU A 35 1.18 -14.04 -13.81
N THR A 36 1.25 -14.80 -12.72
CA THR A 36 0.77 -16.19 -12.67
C THR A 36 -0.73 -16.23 -12.92
N ASP A 37 -1.51 -15.39 -12.24
CA ASP A 37 -2.96 -15.29 -12.44
C ASP A 37 -3.31 -15.00 -13.90
N MET A 38 -2.61 -14.06 -14.53
CA MET A 38 -2.81 -13.73 -15.94
C MET A 38 -2.44 -14.89 -16.89
N ILE A 39 -1.42 -15.68 -16.58
CA ILE A 39 -1.07 -16.90 -17.35
C ILE A 39 -2.19 -17.94 -17.25
N TRP A 40 -2.77 -18.13 -16.07
CA TRP A 40 -3.88 -19.07 -15.87
C TRP A 40 -5.14 -18.62 -16.61
N ILE A 41 -5.48 -17.33 -16.54
CA ILE A 41 -6.59 -16.74 -17.29
C ILE A 41 -6.34 -16.84 -18.80
N GLY A 42 -5.09 -16.69 -19.24
CA GLY A 42 -4.66 -16.90 -20.63
C GLY A 42 -4.89 -18.30 -21.16
N ARG A 43 -4.82 -19.32 -20.31
CA ARG A 43 -5.15 -20.69 -20.70
C ARG A 43 -6.64 -20.92 -20.92
N VAL A 44 -7.51 -20.10 -20.33
CA VAL A 44 -8.98 -20.20 -20.49
C VAL A 44 -9.44 -19.58 -21.81
N GLY A 45 -8.70 -18.61 -22.35
CA GLY A 45 -8.91 -18.07 -23.70
C GLY A 45 -8.38 -16.65 -23.88
N SER A 46 -7.98 -16.29 -25.11
CA SER A 46 -7.48 -14.96 -25.44
C SER A 46 -8.49 -13.83 -25.16
N SER A 47 -9.79 -14.12 -25.34
CA SER A 47 -10.89 -13.20 -25.00
C SER A 47 -11.00 -12.95 -23.49
N ALA A 48 -10.69 -13.96 -22.65
CA ALA A 48 -10.73 -13.83 -21.20
C ALA A 48 -9.59 -12.93 -20.68
N VAL A 49 -8.39 -13.01 -21.27
CA VAL A 49 -7.27 -12.11 -20.93
C VAL A 49 -7.56 -10.67 -21.34
N ALA A 50 -8.13 -10.46 -22.53
CA ALA A 50 -8.52 -9.13 -22.98
C ALA A 50 -9.60 -8.51 -22.07
N ALA A 51 -10.58 -9.32 -21.64
CA ALA A 51 -11.61 -8.91 -20.69
C ALA A 51 -11.03 -8.58 -19.30
N VAL A 52 -10.09 -9.39 -18.79
CA VAL A 52 -9.42 -9.14 -17.52
C VAL A 52 -8.48 -7.93 -17.59
N GLY A 53 -7.83 -7.69 -18.73
CA GLY A 53 -7.06 -6.46 -18.96
C GLY A 53 -7.93 -5.21 -18.93
N ALA A 54 -9.10 -5.25 -19.58
CA ALA A 54 -10.07 -4.16 -19.56
C ALA A 54 -10.67 -3.95 -18.16
N ALA A 55 -11.10 -5.03 -17.49
CA ALA A 55 -11.58 -4.98 -16.10
C ALA A 55 -10.47 -4.49 -15.15
N GLY A 56 -9.22 -4.85 -15.41
CA GLY A 56 -8.04 -4.40 -14.67
C GLY A 56 -7.87 -2.89 -14.70
N MET A 57 -8.16 -2.21 -15.82
CA MET A 57 -8.12 -0.74 -15.87
C MET A 57 -9.16 -0.09 -14.96
N TYR A 58 -10.39 -0.62 -14.92
CA TYR A 58 -11.43 -0.14 -14.00
C TYR A 58 -11.05 -0.40 -12.55
N MET A 59 -10.52 -1.60 -12.25
CA MET A 59 -10.05 -1.95 -10.93
C MET A 59 -8.87 -1.08 -10.49
N TRP A 60 -7.98 -0.71 -11.41
CA TRP A 60 -6.86 0.17 -11.15
C TRP A 60 -7.30 1.61 -10.87
N LEU A 61 -8.30 2.13 -11.58
CA LEU A 61 -8.89 3.45 -11.33
C LEU A 61 -9.55 3.52 -9.94
N ALA A 62 -10.36 2.51 -9.61
CA ALA A 62 -10.97 2.36 -8.29
C ALA A 62 -9.92 2.31 -7.18
N ASN A 63 -8.88 1.48 -7.37
CA ASN A 63 -7.78 1.35 -6.41
C ASN A 63 -6.94 2.64 -6.32
N GLY A 64 -6.83 3.40 -7.41
CA GLY A 64 -6.15 4.70 -7.43
C GLY A 64 -6.79 5.70 -6.47
N LEU A 65 -8.12 5.82 -6.47
CA LEU A 65 -8.85 6.68 -5.54
C LEU A 65 -8.63 6.25 -4.08
N ALA A 66 -8.69 4.95 -3.81
CA ALA A 66 -8.45 4.39 -2.47
C ALA A 66 -6.99 4.60 -2.01
N THR A 67 -6.04 4.41 -2.92
CA THR A 67 -4.59 4.55 -2.67
C THR A 67 -4.23 6.00 -2.37
N LEU A 68 -4.87 6.96 -3.03
CA LEU A 68 -4.61 8.40 -2.83
C LEU A 68 -4.90 8.81 -1.38
N ALA A 69 -6.04 8.38 -0.84
CA ALA A 69 -6.38 8.65 0.56
C ALA A 69 -5.48 7.88 1.55
N LYS A 70 -5.17 6.62 1.24
CA LYS A 70 -4.31 5.79 2.09
C LYS A 70 -2.88 6.35 2.18
N MET A 71 -2.26 6.66 1.04
CA MET A 71 -0.91 7.22 1.00
C MET A 71 -0.85 8.60 1.66
N GLY A 72 -1.84 9.47 1.44
CA GLY A 72 -1.89 10.78 2.09
C GLY A 72 -1.85 10.70 3.63
N GLY A 73 -2.58 9.73 4.20
CA GLY A 73 -2.53 9.44 5.64
C GLY A 73 -1.19 8.87 6.09
N GLN A 74 -0.64 7.89 5.35
CA GLN A 74 0.63 7.25 5.69
C GLN A 74 1.80 8.24 5.70
N VAL A 75 1.86 9.17 4.73
CA VAL A 75 2.92 10.20 4.65
C VAL A 75 2.86 11.15 5.86
N LYS A 76 1.67 11.64 6.21
CA LYS A 76 1.49 12.53 7.38
C LYS A 76 1.85 11.83 8.69
N VAL A 77 1.48 10.56 8.85
CA VAL A 77 1.83 9.76 10.03
C VAL A 77 3.35 9.52 10.10
N ALA A 78 3.99 9.20 8.97
CA ALA A 78 5.44 9.00 8.92
C ALA A 78 6.22 10.30 9.24
N GLN A 79 5.76 11.45 8.73
CA GLN A 79 6.35 12.75 9.06
C GLN A 79 6.20 13.11 10.53
N ALA A 80 5.02 12.90 11.12
CA ALA A 80 4.78 13.18 12.54
C ALA A 80 5.56 12.24 13.47
N LEU A 81 5.73 10.97 13.09
CA LEU A 81 6.61 10.02 13.78
C LEU A 81 8.08 10.45 13.70
N GLY A 82 8.54 10.92 12.54
CA GLY A 82 9.90 11.41 12.34
C GLY A 82 10.22 12.70 13.10
N ALA A 83 9.19 13.50 13.44
CA ALA A 83 9.32 14.72 14.23
C ALA A 83 9.23 14.51 15.75
N GLU A 84 9.23 13.25 16.24
CA GLU A 84 9.05 12.85 17.64
C GLU A 84 7.74 13.33 18.32
N GLU A 85 6.80 13.88 17.56
CA GLU A 85 5.51 14.35 18.05
C GLU A 85 4.50 13.20 18.23
N ASN A 86 4.82 12.25 19.11
CA ASN A 86 4.07 11.01 19.33
C ASN A 86 2.56 11.22 19.58
N LYS A 87 2.17 12.30 20.27
CA LYS A 87 0.74 12.65 20.46
C LYS A 87 0.04 13.03 19.15
N GLN A 88 0.73 13.77 18.29
CA GLN A 88 0.20 14.12 16.97
C GLN A 88 0.22 12.92 16.04
N ALA A 89 1.24 12.07 16.09
CA ALA A 89 1.29 10.82 15.32
C ALA A 89 0.09 9.90 15.62
N VAL A 90 -0.29 9.73 16.89
CA VAL A 90 -1.49 8.96 17.28
C VAL A 90 -2.78 9.62 16.78
N SER A 91 -2.86 10.95 16.83
CA SER A 91 -4.00 11.71 16.30
C SER A 91 -4.12 11.57 14.78
N TYR A 92 -3.01 11.65 14.05
CA TYR A 92 -2.97 11.43 12.60
C TYR A 92 -3.27 9.99 12.23
N ALA A 93 -2.82 9.00 13.01
CA ALA A 93 -3.15 7.60 12.80
C ALA A 93 -4.65 7.32 13.01
N LYS A 94 -5.25 7.89 14.06
CA LYS A 94 -6.71 7.84 14.27
C LYS A 94 -7.47 8.52 13.13
N SER A 95 -7.03 9.70 12.72
CA SER A 95 -7.65 10.45 11.62
C SER A 95 -7.53 9.71 10.28
N ALA A 96 -6.39 9.06 10.03
CA ALA A 96 -6.16 8.23 8.84
C ALA A 96 -7.03 6.96 8.86
N LEU A 97 -7.22 6.33 10.02
CA LEU A 97 -8.15 5.21 10.19
C LEU A 97 -9.60 5.65 9.96
N GLN A 98 -10.00 6.79 10.52
CA GLN A 98 -11.35 7.32 10.37
C GLN A 98 -11.64 7.72 8.92
N LEU A 99 -10.68 8.37 8.24
CA LEU A 99 -10.75 8.63 6.79
C LEU A 99 -10.80 7.33 5.99
N GLY A 100 -9.97 6.35 6.33
CA GLY A 100 -9.94 5.05 5.66
C GLY A 100 -11.26 4.28 5.78
N ILE A 101 -11.88 4.29 6.96
CA ILE A 101 -13.21 3.70 7.19
C ILE A 101 -14.28 4.47 6.41
N THR A 102 -14.26 5.80 6.45
CA THR A 102 -15.26 6.64 5.76
C THR A 102 -15.18 6.45 4.25
N LEU A 103 -13.98 6.48 3.68
CA LEU A 103 -13.77 6.23 2.25
C LEU A 103 -14.03 4.78 1.87
N GLY A 104 -13.71 3.82 2.74
CA GLY A 104 -14.05 2.41 2.55
C GLY A 104 -15.57 2.17 2.51
N LEU A 105 -16.32 2.84 3.39
CA LEU A 105 -17.79 2.80 3.38
C LEU A 105 -18.37 3.48 2.13
N ILE A 106 -17.86 4.65 1.75
CA ILE A 106 -18.29 5.34 0.52
C ILE A 106 -18.02 4.46 -0.70
N TYR A 107 -16.82 3.88 -0.80
CA TYR A 107 -16.46 2.98 -1.90
C TYR A 107 -17.36 1.74 -1.92
N GLY A 108 -17.57 1.08 -0.78
CA GLY A 108 -18.44 -0.10 -0.69
C GLY A 108 -19.92 0.16 -0.94
N ILE A 109 -20.38 1.42 -0.85
CA ILE A 109 -21.74 1.82 -1.22
C ILE A 109 -21.83 2.17 -2.71
N LEU A 110 -20.74 2.67 -3.31
CA LEU A 110 -20.67 3.07 -4.73
C LEU A 110 -20.31 1.93 -5.69
N SER A 111 -19.62 0.89 -5.22
CA SER A 111 -19.22 -0.31 -5.98
C SER A 111 -20.30 -1.37 -5.98
#